data_AF-A0A838RHG3-F1
#
_entry.id   AF-A0A838RHG3-F1
#
_cell.length_a   1.000
_cell.length_b   1.000
_cell.length_c   1.000
_cell.angle_alpha   90.00
_cell.angle_beta   90.00
_cell.angle_gamma   90.00
#
_symmetry.space_group_name_H-M   'P 1'
#
loop_
_entity.id
_entity.type
_entity.pdbx_description
1 polymer ?
#
loop_
_entity_poly.entity_id
_entity_poly.type
_entity_poly.pdbx_seq_one_letter_code
_entity_poly.pdbx_strand_id
1 'polypeptide(L)'
;MPQIITVELSDEMYNYLERTAQLTHQPVNTIIEQSLAHSLSPLLEDIPLEYQVEVFPLLQMNDEALSAEAGQTFPPDRWGMYEALLARKQNAALPPNEQAQLDVLRREADVVTFRKAYAAVLLQQRGYRLVPGDPPGKGA
;
A
#
# COMPACT_ATOMS: atom_id res chain seq x y z
N MET A 1 12.03 23.62 0.69
CA MET A 1 12.43 24.45 -0.46
C MET A 1 11.58 24.01 -1.65
N PRO A 2 10.94 24.92 -2.41
CA PRO A 2 10.18 24.52 -3.59
C PRO A 2 11.13 24.04 -4.70
N GLN A 3 10.74 22.96 -5.39
CA GLN A 3 11.43 22.44 -6.57
C GLN A 3 10.56 22.70 -7.80
N ILE A 4 11.18 23.05 -8.93
CA ILE A 4 10.47 23.32 -10.18
C ILE A 4 10.64 22.12 -11.11
N ILE A 5 9.52 21.60 -11.59
CA ILE A 5 9.48 20.50 -12.57
C ILE A 5 8.75 21.05 -13.80
N THR A 6 9.35 20.88 -14.98
CA THR A 6 8.72 21.19 -16.26
C THR A 6 8.13 19.91 -16.82
N VAL A 7 6.83 19.91 -17.10
CA VAL A 7 6.10 18.78 -17.68
C VAL A 7 5.35 19.25 -18.93
N GLU A 8 5.33 18.42 -19.96
CA GLU A 8 4.47 18.65 -21.13
C GLU A 8 3.09 18.05 -20.84
N LEU A 9 2.04 18.88 -20.95
CA LEU A 9 0.65 18.47 -20.75
C LEU A 9 -0.12 18.66 -22.05
N SER A 10 -1.15 17.85 -22.28
CA SER A 10 -2.10 18.14 -23.35
C SER A 10 -2.87 19.43 -23.05
N ASP A 11 -3.26 20.15 -24.09
CA ASP A 11 -4.07 21.36 -23.96
C ASP A 11 -5.35 21.10 -23.16
N GLU A 12 -5.97 19.93 -23.35
CA GLU A 12 -7.16 19.49 -22.61
C GLU A 12 -6.91 19.42 -21.10
N MET A 13 -5.79 18.81 -20.68
CA MET A 13 -5.44 18.70 -19.26
C MET A 13 -5.12 20.07 -18.66
N TYR A 14 -4.37 20.91 -19.38
CA TYR A 14 -4.06 22.25 -18.91
C TYR A 14 -5.33 23.10 -18.72
N ASN A 15 -6.24 23.08 -19.69
CA ASN A 15 -7.51 23.79 -19.61
C ASN A 15 -8.39 23.28 -18.45
N TYR A 16 -8.38 21.97 -18.19
CA TYR A 16 -9.07 21.39 -17.04
C TYR A 16 -8.52 21.89 -15.70
N LEU A 17 -7.18 21.92 -15.56
CA LEU A 17 -6.50 22.44 -14.36
C LEU A 17 -6.78 23.94 -14.16
N GLU A 18 -6.73 24.73 -15.24
CA GLU A 18 -7.01 26.17 -15.20
C GLU A 18 -8.46 26.44 -14.79
N ARG A 19 -9.42 25.71 -15.35
CA ARG A 19 -10.82 25.83 -14.98
C ARG A 19 -11.06 25.45 -13.52
N THR A 20 -10.40 24.39 -13.05
CA THR A 20 -10.50 23.96 -11.65
C THR A 20 -9.94 25.02 -10.70
N ALA A 21 -8.77 25.58 -11.02
CA ALA A 21 -8.14 26.68 -10.29
C ALA A 21 -9.05 27.92 -10.19
N GLN A 22 -9.71 28.29 -11.29
CA GLN A 22 -10.68 29.41 -11.29
C GLN A 22 -11.89 29.12 -10.38
N LEU A 23 -12.45 27.91 -10.45
CA LEU A 23 -13.62 27.53 -9.64
C LEU A 23 -13.30 27.45 -8.14
N THR A 24 -12.11 26.97 -7.78
CA THR A 24 -11.68 26.83 -6.39
C THR A 24 -10.98 28.07 -5.83
N HIS A 25 -10.72 29.08 -6.67
CA HIS A 25 -9.93 30.27 -6.34
C HIS A 25 -8.52 29.92 -5.80
N GLN A 26 -7.91 28.87 -6.34
CA GLN A 26 -6.57 28.42 -5.98
C GLN A 26 -5.66 28.53 -7.21
N PRO A 27 -4.36 28.80 -7.05
CA PRO A 27 -3.44 28.81 -8.18
C PRO A 27 -3.30 27.40 -8.76
N VAL A 28 -3.06 27.32 -10.08
CA VAL A 28 -2.88 26.05 -10.80
C VAL A 28 -1.82 25.16 -10.14
N ASN A 29 -0.72 25.75 -9.67
CA ASN A 29 0.33 25.00 -8.95
C ASN A 29 -0.21 24.26 -7.72
N THR A 30 -1.12 24.86 -6.93
CA THR A 30 -1.72 24.21 -5.76
C THR A 30 -2.63 23.06 -6.18
N ILE A 31 -3.38 23.20 -7.27
CA ILE A 31 -4.20 22.11 -7.81
C ILE A 31 -3.33 20.96 -8.29
N ILE A 32 -2.22 21.26 -8.97
CA ILE A 32 -1.25 20.26 -9.43
C ILE A 32 -0.61 19.56 -8.23
N GLU A 33 -0.14 20.30 -7.23
CA GLU A 33 0.45 19.73 -6.00
C GLU A 33 -0.53 18.81 -5.27
N GLN A 34 -1.80 19.23 -5.10
CA GLN A 34 -2.83 18.41 -4.45
C GLN A 34 -3.15 17.14 -5.25
N SER A 35 -3.22 17.27 -6.58
CA SER A 35 -3.48 16.13 -7.47
C SER A 35 -2.32 15.14 -7.48
N LEU A 36 -1.08 15.66 -7.50
CA LEU A 36 0.13 14.86 -7.38
C LEU A 36 0.25 14.22 -5.99
N ALA A 37 -0.06 14.94 -4.91
CA ALA A 37 -0.04 14.37 -3.57
C ALA A 37 -1.08 13.26 -3.38
N HIS A 38 -2.23 13.34 -4.08
CA HIS A 38 -3.21 12.25 -4.10
C HIS A 38 -2.77 11.06 -4.95
N SER A 39 -2.02 11.29 -6.04
CA SER A 39 -1.57 10.23 -6.95
C SER A 39 -0.30 9.53 -6.46
N LEU A 40 0.61 10.27 -5.85
CA LEU A 40 1.80 9.76 -5.17
C LEU A 40 1.35 9.14 -3.85
N SER A 41 1.09 7.83 -3.87
CA SER A 41 0.65 7.07 -2.69
C SER A 41 1.53 7.40 -1.47
N PRO A 42 0.99 7.96 -0.37
CA PRO A 42 1.77 8.32 0.81
C PRO A 42 2.37 7.09 1.51
N LEU A 43 1.84 5.90 1.24
CA LEU A 43 2.19 4.68 1.95
C LEU A 43 3.62 4.18 1.72
N LEU A 44 4.28 4.52 0.61
CA LEU A 44 5.68 4.09 0.43
C LEU A 44 6.61 4.73 1.46
N GLU A 45 6.31 5.94 1.92
CA GLU A 45 7.06 6.64 2.96
C GLU A 45 6.76 6.06 4.36
N ASP A 46 5.55 5.54 4.56
CA ASP A 46 5.12 4.91 5.82
C ASP A 46 5.58 3.45 5.97
N ILE A 47 6.01 2.80 4.89
CA ILE A 47 6.55 1.42 4.93
C ILE A 47 8.02 1.46 5.36
N PRO A 48 8.40 0.77 6.46
CA PRO A 48 9.79 0.68 6.88
C PRO A 48 10.68 0.13 5.77
N LEU A 49 11.90 0.67 5.66
CA LEU A 49 12.83 0.38 4.55
C LEU A 49 13.04 -1.12 4.30
N GLU A 50 13.05 -1.92 5.37
CA GLU A 50 13.21 -3.37 5.33
C GLU A 50 12.07 -4.14 4.64
N TYR A 51 10.91 -3.51 4.44
CA TYR A 51 9.72 -4.09 3.76
C TYR A 51 9.45 -3.47 2.39
N GLN A 52 10.15 -2.39 2.03
CA GLN A 52 9.89 -1.68 0.77
C GLN A 52 10.19 -2.58 -0.44
N VAL A 53 11.24 -3.40 -0.39
CA VAL A 53 11.60 -4.30 -1.49
C VAL A 53 10.53 -5.35 -1.78
N GLU A 54 9.80 -5.79 -0.76
CA GLU A 54 8.70 -6.75 -0.88
C GLU A 54 7.40 -6.10 -1.37
N VAL A 55 7.25 -4.77 -1.22
CA VAL A 55 6.06 -4.01 -1.60
C VAL A 55 6.20 -3.32 -2.97
N PHE A 56 7.39 -2.85 -3.35
CA PHE A 56 7.63 -2.20 -4.64
C PHE A 56 7.06 -2.93 -5.87
N PRO A 57 7.13 -4.28 -5.97
CA PRO A 57 6.57 -5.01 -7.11
C PRO A 57 5.06 -4.77 -7.32
N LEU A 58 4.31 -4.44 -6.27
CA LEU A 58 2.86 -4.19 -6.35
C LEU A 58 2.52 -2.98 -7.24
N LEU A 59 3.41 -1.99 -7.34
CA LEU A 59 3.20 -0.82 -8.21
C LEU A 59 2.96 -1.20 -9.67
N GLN A 60 3.55 -2.30 -10.13
CA GLN A 60 3.48 -2.77 -11.51
C GLN A 60 2.38 -3.82 -11.74
N MET A 61 1.67 -4.22 -10.67
CA MET A 61 0.62 -5.23 -10.78
C MET A 61 -0.66 -4.65 -11.41
N ASN A 62 -1.36 -5.51 -12.17
CA ASN A 62 -2.70 -5.20 -12.67
C ASN A 62 -3.75 -5.33 -11.54
N ASP A 63 -4.98 -4.90 -11.82
CA ASP A 63 -6.03 -4.83 -10.79
C ASP A 63 -6.40 -6.22 -10.23
N GLU A 64 -6.39 -7.25 -11.07
CA GLU A 64 -6.67 -8.63 -10.65
C GLU A 64 -5.60 -9.16 -9.68
N ALA A 65 -4.32 -8.95 -10.00
CA ALA A 65 -3.21 -9.33 -9.14
C ALA A 65 -3.23 -8.53 -7.83
N LEU A 66 -3.53 -7.22 -7.87
CA LEU A 66 -3.68 -6.41 -6.66
C LEU A 66 -4.86 -6.90 -5.80
N SER A 67 -5.97 -7.30 -6.42
CA SER A 67 -7.11 -7.84 -5.67
C SER A 67 -6.74 -9.16 -4.98
N ALA A 68 -5.96 -10.02 -5.64
CA ALA A 68 -5.46 -11.25 -5.04
C ALA A 68 -4.52 -10.94 -3.86
N GLU A 69 -3.59 -9.99 -4.01
CA GLU A 69 -2.70 -9.54 -2.94
C GLU A 69 -3.47 -8.96 -1.75
N ALA A 70 -4.46 -8.09 -1.98
CA ALA A 70 -5.29 -7.52 -0.93
C ALA A 70 -6.07 -8.60 -0.14
N GLY A 71 -6.45 -9.68 -0.83
CA GLY A 71 -7.14 -10.84 -0.25
C GLY A 71 -6.23 -11.88 0.40
N GLN A 72 -4.90 -11.78 0.29
CA GLN A 72 -4.00 -12.78 0.87
C GLN A 72 -4.19 -12.88 2.39
N THR A 73 -3.89 -14.05 2.95
CA THR A 73 -3.85 -14.25 4.39
C THR A 73 -2.57 -14.95 4.77
N PHE A 74 -2.06 -14.66 5.96
CA PHE A 74 -0.91 -15.39 6.47
C PHE A 74 -1.28 -16.89 6.58
N PRO A 75 -0.43 -17.82 6.09
CA PRO A 75 -0.78 -19.23 6.05
C PRO A 75 -1.16 -19.77 7.44
N PRO A 76 -2.27 -20.51 7.57
CA PRO A 76 -2.78 -20.94 8.87
C PRO A 76 -1.80 -21.84 9.63
N ASP A 77 -1.07 -22.71 8.93
CA ASP A 77 -0.04 -23.55 9.54
C ASP A 77 1.09 -22.71 10.16
N ARG A 78 1.53 -21.67 9.44
CA ARG A 78 2.55 -20.74 9.94
C ARG A 78 2.04 -19.89 11.08
N TRP A 79 0.76 -19.49 11.04
CA TRP A 79 0.13 -18.78 12.14
C TRP A 79 0.09 -19.63 13.41
N GLY A 80 -0.28 -20.91 13.29
CA GLY A 80 -0.27 -21.85 14.43
C GLY A 80 1.14 -22.03 15.03
N MET A 81 2.17 -22.10 14.18
CA MET A 81 3.57 -22.14 14.65
C MET A 81 3.97 -20.85 15.36
N TYR A 82 3.57 -19.70 14.84
CA TYR A 82 3.83 -18.39 15.43
C TYR A 82 3.18 -18.26 16.81
N GLU A 83 1.91 -18.63 16.94
CA GLU A 83 1.18 -18.62 18.22
C GLU A 83 1.81 -19.57 19.24
N ALA A 84 2.22 -20.77 18.81
CA ALA A 84 2.87 -21.75 19.69
C ALA A 84 4.21 -21.24 20.24
N LEU A 85 5.04 -20.62 19.39
CA LEU A 85 6.33 -20.03 19.81
C LEU A 85 6.12 -18.82 20.72
N LEU A 86 5.11 -17.98 20.43
CA LEU A 86 4.77 -16.84 21.27
C LEU A 86 4.29 -17.28 22.66
N ALA A 87 3.44 -18.31 22.72
CA ALA A 87 2.98 -18.90 23.99
C ALA A 87 4.15 -19.50 24.79
N ARG A 88 5.11 -20.17 24.13
CA ARG A 88 6.32 -20.67 24.80
C ARG A 88 7.17 -19.53 25.35
N LYS A 89 7.37 -18.46 24.58
CA LYS A 89 8.15 -17.28 25.01
C LYS A 89 7.59 -16.59 26.25
N GLN A 90 6.27 -16.61 26.42
CA GLN A 90 5.62 -16.06 27.62
C GLN A 90 5.94 -16.87 28.89
N ASN A 91 6.20 -18.16 28.75
CA ASN A 91 6.44 -19.07 29.87
C ASN A 91 7.94 -19.26 30.18
N ALA A 92 8.80 -19.16 29.17
CA ALA A 92 10.25 -19.29 29.31
C ALA A 92 11.01 -18.60 28.16
N ALA A 93 12.29 -18.31 28.38
CA ALA A 93 13.16 -17.83 27.31
C ALA A 93 13.27 -18.89 26.20
N LEU A 94 13.01 -18.48 24.95
CA LEU A 94 13.15 -19.36 23.80
C LEU A 94 14.63 -19.69 23.55
N PRO A 95 14.97 -20.93 23.18
CA PRO A 95 16.30 -21.25 22.71
C PRO A 95 16.59 -20.48 21.40
N PRO A 96 17.87 -20.24 21.05
CA PRO A 96 18.24 -19.36 19.94
C PRO A 96 17.62 -19.73 18.59
N ASN A 97 17.46 -21.03 18.32
CA ASN A 97 16.82 -21.54 17.11
C ASN A 97 15.32 -21.21 17.05
N GLU A 98 14.60 -21.35 18.17
CA GLU A 98 13.17 -21.02 18.26
C GLU A 98 12.94 -19.51 18.22
N GLN A 99 13.84 -18.72 18.81
CA GLN A 99 13.79 -17.26 18.72
C GLN A 99 14.02 -16.79 17.28
N ALA A 100 15.00 -17.34 16.57
CA ALA A 100 15.22 -17.04 15.16
C ALA A 100 14.01 -17.43 14.29
N GLN A 101 13.39 -18.57 14.58
CA GLN A 101 12.17 -19.01 13.89
C GLN A 101 10.99 -18.06 14.15
N LEU A 102 10.82 -17.59 15.38
CA LEU A 102 9.80 -16.61 15.75
C LEU A 102 10.02 -15.28 15.00
N ASP A 103 11.26 -14.82 14.89
CA ASP A 103 11.60 -13.58 14.18
C ASP A 103 11.34 -13.69 12.66
N VAL A 104 11.59 -14.86 12.07
CA VAL A 104 11.23 -15.14 10.67
C VAL A 104 9.71 -15.09 10.49
N LEU A 105 8.95 -15.81 11.31
CA LEU A 105 7.48 -15.85 11.21
C LEU A 105 6.86 -14.46 11.38
N ARG A 106 7.41 -13.65 12.30
CA ARG A 106 6.99 -12.27 12.50
C ARG A 106 7.23 -11.44 11.24
N ARG A 107 8.44 -11.49 10.67
CA ARG A 107 8.76 -10.76 9.43
C ARG A 107 7.84 -11.18 8.29
N GLU A 108 7.58 -12.46 8.12
CA GLU A 108 6.68 -12.94 7.06
C GLU A 108 5.24 -12.43 7.25
N ALA A 109 4.74 -12.40 8.48
CA ALA A 109 3.42 -11.84 8.80
C ALA A 109 3.36 -10.32 8.54
N ASP A 110 4.43 -9.59 8.88
CA ASP A 110 4.56 -8.16 8.62
C ASP A 110 4.56 -7.89 7.10
N VAL A 111 5.33 -8.65 6.31
CA VAL A 111 5.34 -8.56 4.84
C VAL A 111 3.95 -8.77 4.25
N VAL A 112 3.23 -9.80 4.68
CA VAL A 112 1.85 -10.04 4.20
C VAL A 112 0.95 -8.86 4.55
N THR A 113 1.07 -8.30 5.75
CA THR A 113 0.27 -7.16 6.19
C THR A 113 0.54 -5.92 5.33
N PHE A 114 1.82 -5.58 5.10
CA PHE A 114 2.20 -4.44 4.28
C PHE A 114 1.76 -4.59 2.82
N ARG A 115 1.98 -5.76 2.21
CA ARG A 115 1.54 -6.02 0.83
C ARG A 115 0.03 -5.90 0.68
N LYS A 116 -0.75 -6.46 1.60
CA LYS A 116 -2.21 -6.34 1.59
C LYS A 116 -2.68 -4.90 1.69
N ALA A 117 -2.18 -4.17 2.69
CA ALA A 117 -2.57 -2.78 2.92
C ALA A 117 -2.20 -1.90 1.71
N TYR A 118 -1.02 -2.12 1.13
CA TYR A 118 -0.58 -1.38 -0.03
C TYR A 118 -1.39 -1.72 -1.30
N ALA A 119 -1.65 -3.00 -1.55
CA ALA A 119 -2.49 -3.44 -2.65
C ALA A 119 -3.91 -2.84 -2.54
N ALA A 120 -4.44 -2.76 -1.32
CA ALA A 120 -5.72 -2.15 -1.06
C ALA A 120 -5.75 -0.65 -1.44
N VAL A 121 -4.72 0.11 -1.08
CA VAL A 121 -4.66 1.53 -1.42
C VAL A 121 -4.43 1.76 -2.91
N LEU A 122 -3.61 0.93 -3.57
CA LEU A 122 -3.46 1.01 -5.03
C LEU A 122 -4.80 0.78 -5.75
N LEU A 123 -5.61 -0.18 -5.29
CA LEU A 123 -6.95 -0.41 -5.83
C LEU A 123 -7.87 0.80 -5.60
N GLN A 124 -7.84 1.39 -4.39
CA GLN A 124 -8.62 2.59 -4.09
C GLN A 124 -8.23 3.78 -4.99
N GLN A 125 -6.94 3.98 -5.23
CA GLN A 125 -6.43 5.01 -6.15
C GLN A 125 -6.88 4.78 -7.60
N ARG A 126 -7.00 3.52 -8.01
CA ARG A 126 -7.51 3.14 -9.34
C ARG A 126 -9.05 3.19 -9.45
N GLY A 127 -9.73 3.65 -8.40
CA GLY A 127 -11.18 3.82 -8.38
C GLY A 127 -11.97 2.56 -7.97
N TYR A 128 -11.31 1.51 -7.50
CA TYR A 128 -11.99 0.34 -6.94
C TYR A 128 -12.41 0.62 -5.49
N ARG A 129 -13.69 0.39 -5.17
CA ARG A 129 -14.12 0.35 -3.77
C ARG A 129 -13.84 -1.03 -3.20
N LEU A 130 -12.98 -1.08 -2.20
CA LEU A 130 -12.82 -2.29 -1.40
C LEU A 130 -13.97 -2.39 -0.42
N VAL A 131 -14.87 -3.33 -0.66
CA VAL A 131 -15.82 -3.78 0.36
C VAL A 131 -15.10 -4.83 1.20
N PRO A 132 -14.99 -4.69 2.53
CA PRO A 132 -14.42 -5.74 3.36
C PRO A 132 -15.26 -7.02 3.22
N GLY A 133 -14.74 -8.02 2.50
CA GLY A 133 -15.36 -9.34 2.39
C GLY A 133 -16.03 -9.71 1.05
N ASP A 134 -15.93 -8.90 0.00
CA ASP A 134 -16.50 -9.22 -1.33
C ASP A 134 -15.42 -9.02 -2.43
N PRO A 135 -15.20 -9.96 -3.37
CA PRO A 135 -14.34 -9.70 -4.52
C PRO A 135 -14.86 -8.47 -5.29
N PRO A 136 -13.98 -7.56 -5.76
CA PRO A 136 -14.41 -6.33 -6.40
C PRO A 136 -15.08 -6.60 -7.75
N GLY A 137 -16.41 -6.69 -7.73
CA GLY A 137 -17.25 -6.52 -8.91
C GLY A 137 -17.30 -5.04 -9.28
N LYS A 138 -17.06 -4.72 -10.56
CA LYS A 138 -17.20 -3.36 -11.08
C LYS A 138 -18.56 -2.79 -10.66
N GLY A 139 -18.54 -1.71 -9.87
CA GLY A 139 -19.73 -0.89 -9.66
C GLY A 139 -20.16 -0.32 -11.00
N ALA A 140 -21.35 -0.74 -11.45
CA ALA A 140 -22.09 -0.13 -12.54
C ALA A 140 -22.51 1.31 -12.19
#